data_AF-A0A7C4I284-F1
#
_entry.id   AF-A0A7C4I284-F1
#
_cell.length_a   1.000
_cell.length_b   1.000
_cell.length_c   1.000
_cell.angle_alpha   90.00
_cell.angle_beta   90.00
_cell.angle_gamma   90.00
#
_symmetry.space_group_name_H-M   'P 1'
#
loop_
_entity.id
_entity.type
_entity.pdbx_description
1 polymer ?
#
loop_
_entity_poly.entity_id
_entity_poly.type
_entity_poly.pdbx_seq_one_letter_code
_entity_poly.pdbx_strand_id
1 'polypeptide(L)'
;MPLKIIQRARGFTPNLYFNVPFKVMLEYQVRRGSKLICTFNKVYEEAGGSAREVGVDVTCNVEVRDGRFYLPSDTVRILNLTGTEYCEIIVQKLIKPDGEEVELYPGEEVEVKLAPKPA
;
A
#
# COMPACT_ATOMS: atom_id res chain seq x y z
N MET A 1 13.70 3.60 9.38
CA MET A 1 12.94 2.34 9.21
C MET A 1 12.07 2.50 7.97
N PRO A 2 11.79 1.43 7.20
CA PRO A 2 10.94 1.53 6.02
C PRO A 2 9.50 1.89 6.42
N LEU A 3 8.79 2.63 5.57
CA LEU A 3 7.41 3.02 5.84
C LEU A 3 6.53 1.77 5.87
N LYS A 4 5.99 1.45 7.05
CA LYS A 4 5.05 0.35 7.22
C LYS A 4 3.62 0.90 7.28
N ILE A 5 2.75 0.37 6.43
CA ILE A 5 1.33 0.70 6.34
C ILE A 5 0.54 -0.57 6.57
N ILE A 6 -0.32 -0.61 7.59
CA ILE A 6 -1.31 -1.66 7.77
C ILE A 6 -2.68 -1.07 7.48
N GLN A 7 -3.32 -1.51 6.40
CA GLN A 7 -4.62 -0.99 5.98
C GLN A 7 -5.48 -2.07 5.34
N ARG A 8 -6.80 -1.87 5.41
CA ARG A 8 -7.75 -2.68 4.64
C ARG A 8 -7.64 -2.31 3.16
N ALA A 9 -7.56 -3.31 2.30
CA ALA A 9 -7.75 -3.09 0.87
C ALA A 9 -9.13 -2.46 0.62
N ARG A 10 -9.20 -1.43 -0.23
CA ARG A 10 -10.45 -0.75 -0.60
C ARG A 10 -10.77 -1.05 -2.07
N GLY A 11 -12.04 -0.93 -2.44
CA GLY A 11 -12.51 -1.23 -3.80
C GLY A 11 -13.06 -2.65 -3.95
N PHE A 12 -13.16 -3.11 -5.19
CA PHE A 12 -13.62 -4.46 -5.55
C PHE A 12 -12.62 -5.10 -6.49
N THR A 13 -12.36 -6.40 -6.30
CA THR A 13 -11.48 -7.18 -7.18
C THR A 13 -11.89 -7.01 -8.65
N PRO A 14 -10.94 -6.74 -9.58
CA PRO A 14 -9.49 -6.68 -9.38
C PRO A 14 -8.93 -5.29 -9.00
N ASN A 15 -9.78 -4.26 -8.90
CA ASN A 15 -9.38 -2.87 -8.69
C ASN A 15 -9.26 -2.52 -7.20
N LEU A 16 -8.47 -3.33 -6.48
CA LEU A 16 -8.18 -3.06 -5.08
C LEU A 16 -7.12 -1.97 -4.96
N TYR A 17 -7.22 -1.11 -3.95
CA TYR A 17 -6.26 -0.04 -3.69
C TYR A 17 -6.03 0.20 -2.20
N PHE A 18 -4.89 0.83 -1.90
CA PHE A 18 -4.57 1.35 -0.56
C PHE A 18 -4.43 2.87 -0.59
N ASN A 19 -4.67 3.50 0.56
CA ASN A 19 -4.45 4.92 0.70
C ASN A 19 -3.06 5.16 1.25
N VAL A 20 -2.24 5.93 0.56
CA VAL A 20 -0.99 6.42 1.14
C VAL A 20 -1.29 7.67 1.95
N PRO A 21 -0.75 7.80 3.18
CA PRO A 21 -0.93 8.99 3.98
C PRO A 21 -0.57 10.27 3.21
N PHE A 22 -1.43 11.28 3.29
CA PHE A 22 -1.24 12.53 2.56
C PHE A 22 0.10 13.23 2.88
N LYS A 23 0.59 13.07 4.12
CA LYS A 23 1.93 13.54 4.55
C LYS A 23 3.04 12.95 3.65
N VAL A 24 2.99 11.64 3.39
CA VAL A 24 3.96 10.92 2.53
C VAL A 24 3.84 11.42 1.08
N MET A 25 2.61 11.61 0.57
CA MET A 25 2.40 12.16 -0.78
C MET A 25 3.03 13.54 -0.95
N LEU A 26 2.92 14.40 0.06
CA LEU A 26 3.49 15.75 0.05
C LEU A 26 5.01 15.75 0.20
N GLU A 27 5.51 15.06 1.22
CA GLU A 27 6.94 15.03 1.59
C GLU A 27 7.80 14.50 0.44
N TYR A 28 7.33 13.44 -0.22
CA TYR A 28 8.06 12.80 -1.32
C TYR A 28 7.59 13.25 -2.70
N GLN A 29 6.74 14.28 -2.76
CA GLN A 29 6.25 14.89 -4.00
C GLN A 29 5.70 13.87 -5.01
N VAL A 30 4.91 12.92 -4.50
CA VAL A 30 4.29 11.88 -5.33
C VAL A 30 3.34 12.53 -6.35
N ARG A 31 3.53 12.20 -7.62
CA ARG A 31 2.77 12.76 -8.75
C ARG A 31 2.34 11.68 -9.74
N ARG A 32 1.42 12.02 -10.63
CA ARG A 32 0.97 11.12 -11.70
C ARG A 32 2.17 10.60 -12.51
N GLY A 33 2.17 9.30 -12.79
CA GLY A 33 3.25 8.61 -13.49
C GLY A 33 4.38 8.13 -12.57
N SER A 34 4.36 8.49 -11.28
CA SER A 34 5.25 7.87 -10.30
C SER A 34 4.93 6.38 -10.14
N LYS A 35 5.93 5.60 -9.76
CA LYS A 35 5.81 4.19 -9.40
C LYS A 35 6.27 3.99 -7.96
N LEU A 36 5.47 3.34 -7.15
CA LEU A 36 5.79 3.03 -5.77
C LEU A 36 6.14 1.55 -5.67
N ILE A 37 7.35 1.27 -5.21
CA ILE A 37 7.82 -0.09 -4.99
C ILE A 37 7.55 -0.43 -3.54
N CYS A 38 6.81 -1.51 -3.32
CA CYS A 38 6.37 -1.93 -2.02
C CYS A 38 6.51 -3.44 -1.87
N THR A 39 6.75 -3.90 -0.65
CA THR A 39 6.65 -5.31 -0.29
C THR A 39 5.36 -5.53 0.50
N PHE A 40 4.52 -6.43 0.01
CA PHE A 40 3.42 -7.00 0.78
C PHE A 40 3.99 -8.08 1.67
N ASN A 41 4.12 -7.77 2.96
CA ASN A 41 4.76 -8.69 3.89
C ASN A 41 3.74 -9.67 4.48
N LYS A 42 2.58 -9.17 4.91
CA LYS A 42 1.53 -9.94 5.59
C LYS A 42 0.13 -9.59 5.08
N VAL A 43 -0.75 -10.58 5.07
CA VAL A 43 -2.20 -10.42 4.84
C VAL A 43 -2.94 -10.93 6.06
N TYR A 44 -3.87 -10.13 6.58
CA TYR A 44 -4.74 -10.48 7.70
C TYR A 44 -6.17 -10.61 7.20
N GLU A 45 -6.85 -11.70 7.53
CA GLU A 45 -8.24 -11.93 7.11
C GLU A 45 -9.20 -10.91 7.75
N GLU A 46 -8.90 -10.48 8.97
CA GLU A 46 -9.66 -9.49 9.71
C GLU A 46 -8.75 -8.61 10.59
N ALA A 47 -9.31 -7.52 11.11
CA ALA A 47 -8.59 -6.57 11.95
C ALA A 47 -8.08 -7.26 13.22
N GLY A 48 -6.77 -7.44 13.35
CA GLY A 48 -6.15 -8.13 14.49
C GLY A 48 -6.24 -9.66 14.43
N GLY A 49 -6.64 -10.23 13.28
CA GLY A 49 -6.70 -11.68 13.06
C GLY A 49 -5.34 -12.31 12.75
N SER A 50 -5.37 -13.60 12.41
CA SER A 50 -4.18 -14.35 11.96
C SER A 50 -3.60 -13.73 10.68
N ALA A 51 -2.27 -13.63 10.65
CA ALA A 51 -1.53 -13.08 9.52
C ALA A 51 -0.91 -14.21 8.70
N ARG A 52 -1.14 -14.21 7.38
CA ARG A 52 -0.39 -15.02 6.43
C ARG A 52 0.79 -14.21 5.90
N GLU A 53 2.00 -14.73 6.05
CA GLU A 53 3.18 -14.15 5.42
C GLU A 53 3.17 -14.44 3.92
N VAL A 54 3.48 -13.42 3.12
CA VAL A 54 3.43 -13.50 1.66
C VAL A 54 4.72 -13.03 1.00
N GLY A 55 5.35 -11.97 1.51
CA GLY A 55 6.68 -11.52 1.04
C GLY A 55 6.74 -11.19 -0.46
N VAL A 56 5.72 -10.53 -1.01
CA VAL A 56 5.61 -10.25 -2.45
C VAL A 56 5.96 -8.79 -2.74
N ASP A 57 6.93 -8.57 -3.61
CA ASP A 57 7.26 -7.23 -4.11
C ASP A 57 6.31 -6.82 -5.23
N VAL A 58 5.83 -5.58 -5.15
CA VAL A 58 4.79 -5.03 -6.00
C VAL A 58 5.18 -3.63 -6.43
N THR A 59 5.00 -3.35 -7.72
CA THR A 59 5.10 -2.01 -8.28
C THR A 59 3.70 -1.45 -8.45
N CYS A 60 3.31 -0.50 -7.60
CA CYS A 60 2.04 0.20 -7.69
C CYS A 60 2.21 1.48 -8.52
N ASN A 61 1.41 1.65 -9.58
CA ASN A 61 1.46 2.85 -10.41
C ASN A 61 0.57 3.95 -9.82
N VAL A 62 1.07 5.19 -9.82
CA VAL A 62 0.28 6.38 -9.50
C VAL A 62 -0.41 6.87 -10.75
N GLU A 63 -1.62 6.38 -11.00
CA GLU A 63 -2.41 6.77 -12.16
C GLU A 63 -3.04 8.17 -12.00
N VAL A 64 -3.46 8.48 -10.77
CA VAL A 64 -4.12 9.74 -10.40
C VAL A 64 -3.49 10.25 -9.09
N ARG A 65 -3.44 11.57 -8.89
CA ARG A 65 -2.96 12.18 -7.63
C ARG A 65 -4.08 12.23 -6.59
N ASP A 66 -4.80 11.11 -6.40
CA ASP A 66 -5.92 10.99 -5.47
C ASP A 66 -5.52 10.34 -4.14
N GLY A 67 -4.24 10.03 -3.95
CA GLY A 67 -3.71 9.36 -2.76
C GLY A 67 -3.94 7.85 -2.75
N ARG A 68 -4.42 7.27 -3.85
CA ARG A 68 -4.69 5.84 -3.99
C ARG A 68 -3.58 5.16 -4.77
N PHE A 69 -3.21 3.99 -4.29
CA PHE A 69 -2.29 3.08 -4.95
C PHE A 69 -3.05 1.82 -5.30
N TYR A 70 -3.39 1.70 -6.58
CA TYR A 70 -4.07 0.53 -7.11
C TYR A 70 -3.08 -0.62 -7.20
N LEU A 71 -3.51 -1.77 -6.69
CA LEU A 71 -2.78 -3.01 -6.83
C LEU A 71 -2.80 -3.48 -8.28
N PRO A 72 -1.68 -4.00 -8.80
CA PRO A 72 -1.71 -4.78 -10.03
C PRO A 72 -2.68 -5.96 -9.91
N SER A 73 -3.46 -6.22 -10.95
CA SER A 73 -4.45 -7.31 -10.96
C SER A 73 -3.82 -8.68 -10.72
N ASP A 74 -2.60 -8.91 -11.21
CA ASP A 74 -1.83 -10.13 -10.95
C ASP A 74 -1.52 -10.30 -9.45
N THR A 75 -1.15 -9.21 -8.76
CA THR A 75 -0.93 -9.24 -7.31
C THR A 75 -2.21 -9.61 -6.57
N VAL A 76 -3.35 -8.99 -6.93
CA VAL A 76 -4.65 -9.31 -6.33
C VAL A 76 -4.99 -10.79 -6.50
N ARG A 77 -4.69 -11.36 -7.67
CA ARG A 77 -4.92 -12.77 -7.98
C ARG A 77 -3.97 -13.71 -7.21
N ILE A 78 -2.67 -13.41 -7.19
CA ILE A 78 -1.65 -14.21 -6.50
C ILE A 78 -1.92 -14.24 -5.00
N LEU A 79 -2.29 -13.09 -4.44
CA LEU A 79 -2.59 -12.95 -3.01
C LEU A 79 -4.03 -13.40 -2.67
N ASN A 80 -4.86 -13.72 -3.66
CA ASN A 80 -6.27 -14.07 -3.54
C ASN A 80 -7.05 -13.06 -2.69
N LEU A 81 -6.85 -11.77 -2.95
CA LEU A 81 -7.49 -10.68 -2.20
C LEU A 81 -8.91 -10.44 -2.71
N THR A 82 -9.84 -10.27 -1.76
CA THR A 82 -11.27 -10.03 -2.03
C THR A 82 -11.72 -8.62 -1.65
N GLY A 83 -10.87 -7.84 -0.95
CA GLY A 83 -11.18 -6.48 -0.48
C GLY A 83 -11.73 -6.44 0.95
N THR A 84 -11.72 -7.57 1.65
CA THR A 84 -12.05 -7.63 3.09
C THR A 84 -10.82 -7.65 3.97
N GLU A 85 -9.68 -8.01 3.40
CA GLU A 85 -8.43 -8.27 4.09
C GLU A 85 -7.67 -6.97 4.43
N TYR A 86 -6.88 -7.05 5.49
CA TYR A 86 -5.86 -6.07 5.80
C TYR A 86 -4.52 -6.53 5.24
N CYS A 87 -3.70 -5.61 4.74
CA CYS A 87 -2.37 -5.92 4.26
C CYS A 87 -1.34 -5.06 4.99
N GLU A 88 -0.22 -5.69 5.35
CA GLU A 88 1.00 -5.02 5.76
C GLU A 88 1.84 -4.73 4.52
N ILE A 89 1.98 -3.45 4.21
CA ILE A 89 2.68 -2.92 3.06
C ILE A 89 3.90 -2.17 3.55
N ILE A 90 5.06 -2.61 3.12
CA ILE A 90 6.34 -1.96 3.39
C ILE A 90 6.69 -1.18 2.12
N VAL A 91 6.55 0.14 2.18
CA VAL A 91 6.90 1.00 1.06
C VAL A 91 8.42 1.21 1.06
N GLN A 92 9.10 0.83 -0.02
CA GLN A 92 10.55 0.86 -0.11
C GLN A 92 11.07 2.09 -0.86
N LYS A 93 10.55 2.35 -2.06
CA LYS A 93 11.05 3.42 -2.94
C LYS A 93 9.96 3.99 -3.83
N LEU A 94 10.17 5.22 -4.26
CA LEU A 94 9.39 5.95 -5.24
C LEU A 94 10.26 6.20 -6.47
N ILE A 95 9.77 5.81 -7.63
CA ILE A 95 10.35 6.17 -8.93
C ILE A 95 9.49 7.29 -9.50
N LYS A 96 10.05 8.48 -9.70
CA LYS A 96 9.34 9.61 -10.29
C LYS A 96 9.23 9.46 -11.82
N PRO A 97 8.34 10.21 -12.49
CA PRO A 97 8.16 10.14 -13.95
C PRO A 97 9.41 10.47 -14.77
N ASP A 98 10.33 11.25 -14.21
CA ASP A 98 11.63 11.60 -14.79
C ASP A 98 12.70 10.53 -14.56
N GLY A 99 12.36 9.43 -13.88
CA GLY A 99 13.27 8.34 -13.56
C GLY A 99 14.07 8.53 -12.28
N GLU A 100 13.87 9.63 -11.56
CA GLU A 100 14.50 9.83 -10.24
C GLU A 100 13.98 8.79 -9.24
N GLU A 101 14.89 8.03 -8.64
CA GLU A 101 14.57 7.08 -7.58
C GLU A 101 14.80 7.73 -6.20
N VAL A 102 13.77 7.69 -5.36
CA VAL A 102 13.78 8.20 -3.99
C VAL A 102 13.45 7.06 -3.05
N GLU A 103 14.38 6.70 -2.17
CA GLU A 103 14.10 5.72 -1.14
C GLU A 103 13.18 6.32 -0.07
N LEU A 104 12.16 5.56 0.33
CA LEU A 104 11.13 6.00 1.26
C LEU A 104 11.42 5.40 2.64
N TYR A 105 12.20 6.14 3.42
CA TYR A 105 12.48 5.82 4.82
C TYR A 105 11.96 6.90 5.78
N PRO A 106 10.64 7.15 5.85
CA PRO A 106 10.14 7.92 6.97
C PRO A 106 10.39 7.04 8.20
N GLY A 107 11.21 7.52 9.14
CA GLY A 107 11.55 6.79 10.37
C GLY A 107 10.38 6.50 11.30
N GLU A 108 9.13 6.59 10.83
CA GLU A 108 7.89 6.43 11.58
C GLU A 108 7.07 5.26 10.99
N GLU A 109 6.70 4.30 11.83
CA GLU A 109 5.60 3.38 11.51
C GLU A 109 4.31 4.20 11.46
N VAL A 110 3.64 4.22 10.30
CA VAL A 110 2.34 4.89 10.18
C VAL A 110 1.25 3.85 10.36
N GLU A 111 0.92 3.57 11.62
CA GLU A 111 -0.32 2.86 11.96
C GLU A 111 -1.51 3.79 11.69
N VAL A 112 -2.17 3.60 10.55
CA VAL A 112 -3.51 4.16 10.36
C VAL A 112 -4.46 3.29 11.18
N LYS A 113 -4.77 3.75 12.40
CA LYS A 113 -5.65 3.05 13.35
C LYS A 113 -6.86 2.45 12.65
N LEU A 114 -7.02 1.14 12.84
CA LEU A 114 -8.23 0.38 12.59
C LEU A 114 -9.38 1.12 13.27
N ALA A 115 -10.20 1.85 12.51
CA ALA A 115 -11.42 2.40 13.08
C ALA A 115 -12.26 1.20 13.57
N PRO A 116 -12.59 1.13 14.87
CA PRO A 116 -13.40 0.04 15.37
C PRO A 116 -14.74 0.05 14.64
N LYS A 117 -15.25 -1.14 14.35
CA LYS A 117 -16.59 -1.34 13.81
C LYS A 117 -17.56 -0.56 14.72
N PRO A 118 -18.39 0.36 14.21
CA PRO A 118 -19.43 0.97 15.04
C PRO A 118 -20.34 -0.16 15.54
N ALA A 119 -20.60 -0.14 16.86
CA ALA A 119 -21.45 -1.09 17.58
C ALA A 119 -22.91 -1.01 17.14
#